data_AF-A0A413F8R4-F1
#
_entry.id   AF-A0A413F8R4-F1
#
_cell.length_a   1.000
_cell.length_b   1.000
_cell.length_c   1.000
_cell.angle_alpha   90.00
_cell.angle_beta   90.00
_cell.angle_gamma   90.00
#
_symmetry.space_group_name_H-M   'P 1'
#
loop_
_entity.id
_entity.type
_entity.pdbx_description
1 polymer ?
#
loop_
_entity_poly.entity_id
_entity_poly.type
_entity_poly.pdbx_seq_one_letter_code
_entity_poly.pdbx_strand_id
1 'polypeptide(L)'
;MRCQKCNKEIPDNSKFCPFCGNVLEQAVQEWGPPHNQSSKGRKRAKSITISVIAGLVIIILGVSLFYYFKVYEGDFMIEQAQETFELGRNQELLKTLKYDSKSIKDITIADDGGFTTDKTGDYTAVFDVMNSRRNHRDISFTYHVIDTTAPEIEISQNELFIARGSLFNLEQYVTVEDLSGTCTIEYSGDFDPDKDGVYNISVYASDASGNLSEKKNMTITVEDRSNCDIRMANFGESREIVKRYETSKLVIDQEDMLVYHTRFNDVEADLVFWFNSQEQLYAVGYLMGEASLNEDMFISKYDSLTALLEEKYGAPDNHKKINNSTLLNEGSALWLGYYARQDEWNLEHMSIRTFLMSTEANKVLFDCIYSSNIFHADEKMSTDY
;
A
#
# COMPACT_ATOMS: atom_id res chain seq x y z
N MET A 1 45.55 -42.72 19.05
CA MET A 1 44.77 -43.74 18.32
C MET A 1 43.55 -43.08 17.67
N ARG A 2 42.88 -43.70 16.69
CA ARG A 2 41.64 -43.13 16.10
C ARG A 2 40.41 -43.91 16.54
N CYS A 3 39.33 -43.21 16.85
CA CYS A 3 38.07 -43.84 17.23
C CYS A 3 37.45 -44.57 16.02
N GLN A 4 37.22 -45.87 16.13
CA GLN A 4 36.64 -46.70 15.05
C GLN A 4 35.23 -46.26 14.62
N LYS A 5 34.51 -45.48 15.46
CA LYS A 5 33.13 -45.03 15.18
C LYS A 5 33.04 -43.68 14.48
N CYS A 6 33.91 -42.72 14.84
CA CYS A 6 33.86 -41.35 14.28
C CYS A 6 35.15 -40.91 13.60
N ASN A 7 36.15 -41.79 13.53
CA ASN A 7 37.46 -41.62 12.89
C ASN A 7 38.29 -40.40 13.36
N LYS A 8 37.90 -39.75 14.46
CA LYS A 8 38.65 -38.69 15.12
C LYS A 8 39.80 -39.25 15.95
N GLU A 9 40.88 -38.48 16.02
CA GLU A 9 42.09 -38.80 16.76
C GLU A 9 41.87 -38.59 18.26
N ILE A 10 42.30 -39.55 19.08
CA ILE A 10 42.12 -39.58 20.53
C ILE A 10 43.42 -40.02 21.23
N PRO A 11 43.66 -39.58 22.48
CA PRO A 11 44.82 -39.99 23.27
C PRO A 11 44.88 -41.51 23.46
N ASP A 12 46.09 -42.09 23.39
CA ASP A 12 46.34 -43.54 23.35
C ASP A 12 45.91 -44.33 24.60
N ASN A 13 45.55 -43.63 25.68
CA ASN A 13 45.12 -44.20 26.97
C ASN A 13 43.65 -43.89 27.32
N SER A 14 42.86 -43.40 26.37
CA SER A 14 41.46 -43.04 26.59
C SER A 14 40.57 -44.27 26.69
N LYS A 15 39.80 -44.41 27.78
CA LYS A 15 38.83 -45.51 27.98
C LYS A 15 37.52 -45.33 27.18
N PHE A 16 37.24 -44.09 26.75
CA PHE A 16 36.10 -43.73 25.91
C PHE A 16 36.47 -42.60 24.95
N CYS A 17 35.78 -42.51 23.80
CA CYS A 17 35.95 -41.42 22.84
C CYS A 17 35.20 -40.15 23.32
N PRO A 18 35.88 -39.02 23.57
CA PRO A 18 35.23 -37.79 24.06
C PRO A 18 34.31 -37.11 23.05
N PHE A 19 34.44 -37.44 21.75
CA PHE A 19 33.64 -36.81 20.69
C PHE A 19 32.33 -37.52 20.39
N CYS A 20 32.21 -38.81 20.72
CA CYS A 20 31.04 -39.61 20.34
C CYS A 20 30.59 -40.62 21.41
N GLY A 21 31.25 -40.64 22.58
CA GLY A 21 30.87 -41.48 23.72
C GLY A 21 31.14 -42.98 23.58
N ASN A 22 31.89 -43.42 22.56
CA ASN A 22 32.14 -44.86 22.34
C ASN A 22 33.16 -45.43 23.34
N VAL A 23 32.83 -46.54 24.01
CA VAL A 23 33.72 -47.25 24.95
C VAL A 23 34.70 -48.14 24.19
N LEU A 24 35.97 -48.15 24.60
CA LEU A 24 37.06 -48.90 23.96
C LEU A 24 37.52 -49.99 24.94
N GLU A 25 36.96 -51.19 24.87
CA GLU A 25 37.18 -52.21 25.92
C GLU A 25 38.03 -53.41 25.49
N GLN A 26 38.92 -53.76 26.43
CA GLN A 26 39.61 -55.03 26.74
C GLN A 26 41.03 -55.32 26.20
N ALA A 27 41.97 -55.35 27.15
CA ALA A 27 43.11 -56.26 27.15
C ALA A 27 43.12 -57.04 28.48
N VAL A 28 43.24 -58.36 28.40
CA VAL A 28 43.19 -59.35 29.48
C VAL A 28 44.48 -60.19 29.46
N GLN A 29 44.90 -60.64 30.66
CA GLN A 29 45.72 -61.81 31.02
C GLN A 29 47.26 -61.81 30.91
N GLU A 30 47.90 -62.44 31.91
CA GLU A 30 48.84 -63.56 31.69
C GLU A 30 48.96 -64.51 32.91
N TRP A 31 49.35 -65.76 32.62
CA TRP A 31 49.31 -67.01 33.42
C TRP A 31 50.67 -67.37 34.09
N GLY A 32 50.68 -68.17 35.18
CA GLY A 32 51.82 -69.02 35.60
C GLY A 32 51.89 -69.45 37.10
N PRO A 33 52.46 -70.62 37.49
CA PRO A 33 51.78 -71.57 38.42
C PRO A 33 52.56 -71.87 39.77
N PRO A 34 52.40 -73.00 40.51
CA PRO A 34 51.79 -73.02 41.87
C PRO A 34 52.69 -73.57 43.01
N HIS A 35 52.43 -73.23 44.28
CA HIS A 35 52.81 -74.09 45.41
C HIS A 35 51.95 -73.89 46.68
N ASN A 36 51.26 -74.99 47.03
CA ASN A 36 50.95 -75.56 48.35
C ASN A 36 51.33 -74.77 49.63
N GLN A 37 50.37 -74.53 50.53
CA GLN A 37 50.46 -74.97 51.93
C GLN A 37 49.15 -74.78 52.74
N SER A 38 48.69 -75.91 53.27
CA SER A 38 48.15 -76.16 54.62
C SER A 38 47.05 -75.26 55.24
N SER A 39 45.92 -75.93 55.49
CA SER A 39 45.24 -76.08 56.79
C SER A 39 44.77 -74.83 57.55
N LYS A 40 43.44 -74.72 57.75
CA LYS A 40 42.74 -75.09 59.00
C LYS A 40 41.31 -74.52 58.93
N GLY A 41 40.35 -75.35 59.31
CA GLY A 41 38.94 -75.02 59.22
C GLY A 41 38.49 -73.90 60.15
N ARG A 42 37.40 -73.25 59.75
CA ARG A 42 36.39 -72.73 60.69
C ARG A 42 35.04 -72.74 59.98
N LYS A 43 34.10 -73.52 60.53
CA LYS A 43 32.69 -73.53 60.15
C LYS A 43 32.10 -72.12 60.30
N ARG A 44 31.38 -71.62 59.28
CA ARG A 44 30.20 -70.78 59.49
C ARG A 44 29.22 -70.91 58.33
N ALA A 45 27.96 -70.99 58.70
CA ALA A 45 26.84 -71.49 57.92
C ALA A 45 26.29 -70.48 56.90
N LYS A 46 25.61 -71.01 55.88
CA LYS A 46 24.50 -70.47 55.07
C LYS A 46 24.37 -68.94 54.98
N SER A 47 24.68 -68.34 53.81
CA SER A 47 24.17 -67.00 53.42
C SER A 47 24.32 -66.72 51.91
N ILE A 48 23.83 -67.60 51.03
CA ILE A 48 23.69 -67.30 49.59
C ILE A 48 22.25 -66.88 49.25
N THR A 49 21.30 -67.08 50.17
CA THR A 49 19.89 -66.70 49.97
C THR A 49 19.63 -65.21 50.19
N ILE A 50 20.33 -64.50 51.09
CA ILE A 50 19.95 -63.11 51.44
C ILE A 50 20.29 -62.10 50.33
N SER A 51 21.43 -62.21 49.65
CA SER A 51 21.82 -61.26 48.58
C SER A 51 20.99 -61.42 47.29
N VAL A 52 20.61 -62.66 46.94
CA VAL A 52 19.73 -62.92 45.78
C VAL A 52 18.29 -62.48 46.08
N ILE A 53 17.81 -62.70 47.31
CA ILE A 53 16.49 -62.21 47.77
C ILE A 53 16.47 -60.67 47.82
N ALA A 54 17.53 -60.02 48.29
CA ALA A 54 17.62 -58.55 48.31
C ALA A 54 17.62 -57.95 46.88
N GLY A 55 18.33 -58.57 45.94
CA GLY A 55 18.31 -58.15 44.53
C GLY A 55 16.93 -58.33 43.87
N LEU A 56 16.26 -59.46 44.11
CA LEU A 56 14.88 -59.69 43.65
C LEU A 56 13.90 -58.70 44.28
N VAL A 57 14.06 -58.36 45.56
CA VAL A 57 13.21 -57.37 46.24
C VAL A 57 13.43 -55.97 45.66
N ILE A 58 14.66 -55.59 45.33
CA ILE A 58 14.95 -54.29 44.67
C ILE A 58 14.35 -54.25 43.26
N ILE A 59 14.43 -55.36 42.50
CA ILE A 59 13.80 -55.46 41.18
C ILE A 59 12.28 -55.42 41.30
N ILE A 60 11.69 -56.15 42.24
CA ILE A 60 10.24 -56.14 42.49
C ILE A 60 9.79 -54.76 42.96
N LEU A 61 10.53 -54.09 43.85
CA LEU A 61 10.25 -52.73 44.28
C LEU A 61 10.41 -51.74 43.12
N GLY A 62 11.42 -51.90 42.26
CA GLY A 62 11.60 -51.07 41.07
C GLY A 62 10.50 -51.27 40.03
N VAL A 63 10.07 -52.52 39.80
CA VAL A 63 8.93 -52.86 38.93
C VAL A 63 7.63 -52.36 39.55
N SER A 64 7.41 -52.53 40.84
CA SER A 64 6.25 -51.99 41.57
C SER A 64 6.25 -50.46 41.57
N LEU A 65 7.41 -49.81 41.68
CA LEU A 65 7.55 -48.36 41.61
C LEU A 65 7.31 -47.85 40.19
N PHE A 66 7.81 -48.55 39.17
CA PHE A 66 7.55 -48.25 37.77
C PHE A 66 6.06 -48.43 37.42
N TYR A 67 5.45 -49.54 37.84
CA TYR A 67 4.00 -49.74 37.73
C TYR A 67 3.24 -48.70 38.56
N TYR A 68 3.73 -48.33 39.74
CA TYR A 68 3.15 -47.23 40.52
C TYR A 68 3.22 -45.93 39.73
N PHE A 69 4.35 -45.49 39.17
CA PHE A 69 4.39 -44.27 38.35
C PHE A 69 3.48 -44.34 37.10
N LYS A 70 3.51 -45.46 36.36
CA LYS A 70 2.67 -45.65 35.16
C LYS A 70 1.17 -45.76 35.46
N VAL A 71 0.80 -46.40 36.57
CA VAL A 71 -0.60 -46.65 36.96
C VAL A 71 -1.14 -45.49 37.79
N TYR A 72 -0.34 -44.87 38.65
CA TYR A 72 -0.79 -43.87 39.61
C TYR A 72 -0.91 -42.47 38.99
N GLU A 73 -0.03 -42.08 38.06
CA GLU A 73 -0.18 -40.79 37.36
C GLU A 73 -1.34 -40.79 36.35
N GLY A 74 -1.68 -41.93 35.75
CA GLY A 74 -2.75 -42.06 34.77
C GLY A 74 -2.38 -41.57 33.37
N ASP A 75 -3.32 -41.67 32.43
CA ASP A 75 -3.09 -41.38 31.00
C ASP A 75 -3.46 -39.93 30.65
N PHE A 76 -2.62 -39.26 29.85
CA PHE A 76 -2.76 -37.85 29.45
C PHE A 76 -2.68 -37.68 27.92
N MET A 77 -3.09 -38.71 27.16
CA MET A 77 -2.99 -38.68 25.70
C MET A 77 -4.00 -37.70 25.12
N ILE A 78 -3.47 -36.60 24.60
CA ILE A 78 -4.18 -35.53 23.91
C ILE A 78 -3.39 -35.17 22.65
N GLU A 79 -4.10 -34.94 21.56
CA GLU A 79 -3.53 -34.62 20.24
C GLU A 79 -4.05 -33.25 19.80
N GLN A 80 -3.17 -32.42 19.25
CA GLN A 80 -3.53 -31.17 18.59
C GLN A 80 -3.96 -31.48 17.15
N ALA A 81 -5.26 -31.38 16.87
CA ALA A 81 -5.82 -31.68 15.55
C ALA A 81 -5.70 -30.53 14.55
N GLN A 82 -5.49 -29.31 15.05
CA GLN A 82 -5.27 -28.11 14.26
C GLN A 82 -4.28 -27.21 14.98
N GLU A 83 -3.20 -26.86 14.30
CA GLU A 83 -2.14 -26.00 14.82
C GLU A 83 -2.04 -24.65 14.08
N THR A 84 -2.69 -24.52 12.91
CA THR A 84 -2.63 -23.30 12.09
C THR A 84 -4.01 -22.67 11.93
N PHE A 85 -4.07 -21.35 12.07
CA PHE A 85 -5.28 -20.54 11.90
C PHE A 85 -5.04 -19.39 10.94
N GLU A 86 -6.11 -19.02 10.27
CA GLU A 86 -6.16 -17.86 9.40
C GLU A 86 -6.34 -16.59 10.23
N LEU A 87 -5.66 -15.52 9.83
CA LEU A 87 -5.81 -14.19 10.40
C LEU A 87 -7.29 -13.74 10.39
N GLY A 88 -7.74 -13.16 11.51
CA GLY A 88 -9.09 -12.64 11.74
C GLY A 88 -10.20 -13.69 11.89
N ARG A 89 -9.91 -14.99 11.73
CA ARG A 89 -10.93 -16.03 11.88
C ARG A 89 -11.05 -16.50 13.32
N ASN A 90 -12.16 -16.13 13.97
CA ASN A 90 -12.46 -16.52 15.34
C ASN A 90 -12.39 -18.05 15.54
N GLN A 91 -11.67 -18.47 16.58
CA GLN A 91 -11.46 -19.86 16.90
C GLN A 91 -11.33 -20.09 18.40
N GLU A 92 -11.84 -21.24 18.86
CA GLU A 92 -11.67 -21.70 20.24
C GLU A 92 -10.60 -22.80 20.32
N LEU A 93 -9.55 -22.57 21.11
CA LEU A 93 -8.42 -23.49 21.25
C LEU A 93 -8.84 -24.87 21.78
N LEU A 94 -9.81 -24.95 22.69
CA LEU A 94 -10.27 -26.24 23.24
C LEU A 94 -10.91 -27.15 22.18
N LYS A 95 -11.49 -26.58 21.11
CA LYS A 95 -12.08 -27.34 19.99
C LYS A 95 -11.02 -27.96 19.08
N THR A 96 -9.76 -27.56 19.23
CA THR A 96 -8.62 -28.04 18.41
C THR A 96 -8.04 -29.35 18.94
N LEU A 97 -8.44 -29.77 20.14
CA LEU A 97 -7.84 -30.90 20.84
C LEU A 97 -8.67 -32.18 20.66
N LYS A 98 -8.00 -33.28 20.36
CA LYS A 98 -8.57 -34.64 20.31
C LYS A 98 -8.08 -35.46 21.49
N TYR A 99 -9.00 -36.13 22.17
CA TYR A 99 -8.69 -36.96 23.33
C TYR A 99 -9.78 -38.04 23.53
N ASP A 100 -9.46 -39.10 24.27
CA ASP A 100 -10.45 -40.09 24.70
C ASP A 100 -11.13 -39.61 26.00
N SER A 101 -12.46 -39.42 25.97
CA SER A 101 -13.25 -38.99 27.12
C SER A 101 -13.30 -40.02 28.26
N LYS A 102 -12.85 -41.25 28.01
CA LYS A 102 -12.63 -42.25 29.06
C LYS A 102 -11.37 -41.95 29.85
N SER A 103 -10.29 -41.50 29.20
CA SER A 103 -9.00 -41.22 29.85
C SER A 103 -8.91 -39.78 30.38
N ILE A 104 -9.46 -38.80 29.67
CA ILE A 104 -9.48 -37.37 30.06
C ILE A 104 -10.88 -36.98 30.54
N LYS A 105 -10.94 -36.20 31.63
CA LYS A 105 -12.21 -35.76 32.24
C LYS A 105 -12.47 -34.28 32.11
N ASP A 106 -11.42 -33.47 32.08
CA ASP A 106 -11.53 -32.03 31.92
C ASP A 106 -10.26 -31.48 31.29
N ILE A 107 -10.41 -30.37 30.57
CA ILE A 107 -9.32 -29.59 29.98
C ILE A 107 -9.69 -28.13 30.16
N THR A 108 -8.81 -27.38 30.82
CA THR A 108 -8.95 -25.93 30.96
C THR A 108 -7.72 -25.23 30.40
N ILE A 109 -7.88 -23.97 29.97
CA ILE A 109 -6.76 -23.16 29.52
C ILE A 109 -6.13 -22.54 30.76
N ALA A 110 -4.91 -22.95 31.10
CA ALA A 110 -4.15 -22.40 32.21
C ALA A 110 -3.49 -21.07 31.83
N ASP A 111 -3.00 -20.99 30.59
CA ASP A 111 -2.45 -19.80 29.95
C ASP A 111 -2.71 -19.90 28.44
N ASP A 112 -3.33 -18.90 27.82
CA ASP A 112 -3.52 -18.88 26.37
C ASP A 112 -2.29 -18.38 25.61
N GLY A 113 -1.25 -17.93 26.32
CA GLY A 113 -0.06 -17.36 25.72
C GLY A 113 -0.34 -16.06 24.96
N GLY A 114 -1.45 -15.37 25.28
CA GLY A 114 -1.92 -14.21 24.54
C GLY A 114 -2.43 -14.54 23.14
N PHE A 115 -2.91 -15.77 22.92
CA PHE A 115 -3.45 -16.21 21.63
C PHE A 115 -4.52 -15.23 21.11
N THR A 116 -4.29 -14.71 19.91
CA THR A 116 -5.23 -13.88 19.18
C THR A 116 -5.14 -14.22 17.71
N THR A 117 -6.28 -14.21 17.03
CA THR A 117 -6.34 -14.34 15.58
C THR A 117 -6.21 -13.00 14.88
N ASP A 118 -6.19 -11.88 15.60
CA ASP A 118 -6.12 -10.52 15.01
C ASP A 118 -4.69 -10.12 14.64
N LYS A 119 -3.71 -10.99 14.89
CA LYS A 119 -2.30 -10.75 14.57
C LYS A 119 -1.61 -12.04 14.19
N THR A 120 -0.79 -12.00 13.14
CA THR A 120 0.04 -13.12 12.73
C THR A 120 1.15 -13.39 13.74
N GLY A 121 1.46 -14.67 13.97
CA GLY A 121 2.56 -15.07 14.84
C GLY A 121 2.40 -16.46 15.45
N ASP A 122 3.38 -16.82 16.26
CA ASP A 122 3.41 -18.08 17.00
C ASP A 122 2.99 -17.87 18.45
N TYR A 123 2.05 -18.65 18.92
CA TYR A 123 1.46 -18.57 20.26
C TYR A 123 1.58 -19.92 20.95
N THR A 124 2.05 -19.94 22.20
CA THR A 124 2.12 -21.18 22.97
C THR A 124 1.11 -21.14 24.10
N ALA A 125 0.06 -21.96 23.99
CA ALA A 125 -0.95 -22.09 25.04
C ALA A 125 -0.62 -23.30 25.93
N VAL A 126 -0.93 -23.16 27.21
CA VAL A 126 -0.77 -24.18 28.25
C VAL A 126 -2.15 -24.63 28.72
N PHE A 127 -2.41 -25.92 28.62
CA PHE A 127 -3.65 -26.54 29.05
C PHE A 127 -3.43 -27.34 30.32
N ASP A 128 -4.24 -27.08 31.35
CA ASP A 128 -4.35 -27.97 32.50
C ASP A 128 -5.31 -29.11 32.16
N VAL A 129 -4.75 -30.31 32.00
CA VAL A 129 -5.48 -31.51 31.63
C VAL A 129 -5.73 -32.36 32.87
N MET A 130 -7.00 -32.63 33.20
CA MET A 130 -7.37 -33.54 34.27
C MET A 130 -7.74 -34.91 33.69
N ASN A 131 -7.03 -35.96 34.11
CA ASN A 131 -7.35 -37.32 33.69
C ASN A 131 -8.44 -37.97 34.54
N SER A 132 -8.85 -39.19 34.17
CA SER A 132 -9.86 -40.02 34.85
C SER A 132 -9.55 -40.36 36.30
N ARG A 133 -8.29 -40.21 36.73
CA ARG A 133 -7.84 -40.41 38.11
C ARG A 133 -7.80 -39.11 38.92
N ARG A 134 -8.21 -37.99 38.32
CA ARG A 134 -8.17 -36.63 38.90
C ARG A 134 -6.76 -36.10 39.13
N ASN A 135 -5.77 -36.62 38.42
CA ASN A 135 -4.44 -36.02 38.36
C ASN A 135 -4.41 -34.96 37.27
N HIS A 136 -3.60 -33.92 37.50
CA HIS A 136 -3.43 -32.77 36.61
C HIS A 136 -2.05 -32.81 35.94
N ARG A 137 -1.98 -32.31 34.71
CA ARG A 137 -0.74 -32.12 33.97
C ARG A 137 -0.89 -30.95 33.00
N ASP A 138 0.07 -30.04 33.04
CA ASP A 138 0.19 -28.98 32.06
C ASP A 138 0.76 -29.53 30.75
N ILE A 139 0.06 -29.29 29.66
CA ILE A 139 0.49 -29.66 28.30
C ILE A 139 0.47 -28.40 27.44
N SER A 140 1.59 -28.12 26.80
CA SER A 140 1.74 -26.95 25.92
C SER A 140 1.56 -27.34 24.46
N PHE A 141 0.84 -26.51 23.72
CA PHE A 141 0.72 -26.60 22.27
C PHE A 141 1.08 -25.25 21.64
N THR A 142 1.80 -25.31 20.52
CA THR A 142 2.13 -24.12 19.73
C THR A 142 1.10 -23.98 18.60
N TYR A 143 0.60 -22.77 18.41
CA TYR A 143 -0.35 -22.41 17.38
C TYR A 143 0.24 -21.31 16.50
N HIS A 144 -0.04 -21.40 15.21
CA HIS A 144 0.45 -20.50 14.18
C HIS A 144 -0.73 -19.73 13.60
N VAL A 145 -0.75 -18.41 13.79
CA VAL A 145 -1.68 -17.54 13.07
C VAL A 145 -0.95 -17.00 11.85
N ILE A 146 -1.37 -17.48 10.69
CA ILE A 146 -0.81 -17.07 9.40
C ILE A 146 -1.91 -16.38 8.60
N ASP A 147 -1.49 -15.64 7.60
CA ASP A 147 -2.37 -14.98 6.66
C ASP A 147 -2.24 -15.66 5.29
N THR A 148 -3.34 -16.23 4.82
CA THR A 148 -3.45 -16.92 3.52
C THR A 148 -4.55 -16.33 2.65
N THR A 149 -5.21 -15.28 3.13
CA THR A 149 -6.30 -14.62 2.43
C THR A 149 -5.72 -13.56 1.51
N ALA A 150 -6.09 -13.61 0.23
CA ALA A 150 -5.66 -12.60 -0.71
C ALA A 150 -6.36 -11.24 -0.44
N PRO A 151 -5.68 -10.12 -0.71
CA PRO A 151 -6.31 -8.81 -0.65
C PRO A 151 -7.40 -8.68 -1.71
N GLU A 152 -8.42 -7.88 -1.42
CA GLU A 152 -9.49 -7.54 -2.37
C GLU A 152 -9.27 -6.13 -2.93
N ILE A 153 -9.25 -5.99 -4.26
CA ILE A 153 -9.12 -4.69 -4.93
C ILE A 153 -10.46 -4.22 -5.50
N GLU A 154 -10.71 -2.92 -5.50
CA GLU A 154 -11.81 -2.27 -6.24
C GLU A 154 -11.25 -1.17 -7.14
N ILE A 155 -11.72 -1.11 -8.38
CA ILE A 155 -11.31 -0.09 -9.36
C ILE A 155 -12.47 0.89 -9.52
N SER A 156 -12.27 2.14 -9.11
CA SER A 156 -13.30 3.18 -9.19
C SER A 156 -13.56 3.66 -10.61
N GLN A 157 -12.53 3.61 -11.48
CA GLN A 157 -12.62 3.98 -12.88
C GLN A 157 -11.75 3.05 -13.73
N ASN A 158 -12.38 2.23 -14.56
CA ASN A 158 -11.69 1.23 -15.40
C ASN A 158 -11.29 1.75 -16.78
N GLU A 159 -11.71 2.96 -17.17
CA GLU A 159 -11.30 3.66 -18.38
C GLU A 159 -10.76 5.05 -18.03
N LEU A 160 -9.47 5.26 -18.28
CA LEU A 160 -8.75 6.49 -17.97
C LEU A 160 -8.24 7.15 -19.24
N PHE A 161 -8.19 8.48 -19.21
CA PHE A 161 -7.61 9.30 -20.25
C PHE A 161 -6.60 10.24 -19.61
N ILE A 162 -5.37 10.23 -20.11
CA ILE A 162 -4.29 11.05 -19.58
C ILE A 162 -3.53 11.74 -20.72
N ALA A 163 -2.97 12.91 -20.45
CA ALA A 163 -2.10 13.58 -21.40
C ALA A 163 -0.72 12.90 -21.45
N ARG A 164 -0.12 12.79 -22.63
CA ARG A 164 1.24 12.26 -22.80
C ARG A 164 2.24 12.95 -21.88
N GLY A 165 3.03 12.17 -21.14
CA GLY A 165 4.03 12.63 -20.18
C GLY A 165 3.47 13.09 -18.83
N SER A 166 2.16 12.95 -18.59
CA SER A 166 1.57 13.25 -17.28
C SER A 166 1.92 12.19 -16.23
N LEU A 167 1.98 12.61 -14.96
CA LEU A 167 2.18 11.69 -13.84
C LEU A 167 0.94 10.80 -13.68
N PHE A 168 1.15 9.49 -13.69
CA PHE A 168 0.11 8.50 -13.46
C PHE A 168 0.30 7.86 -12.07
N ASN A 169 -0.71 7.98 -11.20
CA ASN A 169 -0.74 7.31 -9.91
C ASN A 169 -1.96 6.38 -9.83
N LEU A 170 -1.70 5.08 -9.86
CA LEU A 170 -2.72 4.04 -9.82
C LEU A 170 -3.54 4.05 -8.52
N GLU A 171 -2.94 4.47 -7.40
CA GLU A 171 -3.62 4.52 -6.08
C GLU A 171 -4.79 5.53 -6.03
N GLN A 172 -4.88 6.44 -7.00
CA GLN A 172 -6.03 7.36 -7.10
C GLN A 172 -7.30 6.67 -7.61
N TYR A 173 -7.15 5.51 -8.27
CA TYR A 173 -8.23 4.82 -8.97
C TYR A 173 -8.52 3.42 -8.42
N VAL A 174 -7.70 2.96 -7.47
CA VAL A 174 -7.75 1.59 -6.95
C VAL A 174 -7.72 1.64 -5.43
N THR A 175 -8.73 1.03 -4.81
CA THR A 175 -8.77 0.78 -3.37
C THR A 175 -8.45 -0.68 -3.10
N VAL A 176 -7.86 -0.96 -1.93
CA VAL A 176 -7.52 -2.29 -1.49
C VAL A 176 -8.01 -2.50 -0.06
N GLU A 177 -8.66 -3.64 0.17
CA GLU A 177 -9.10 -4.09 1.48
C GLU A 177 -8.39 -5.40 1.83
N ASP A 178 -7.81 -5.45 3.02
CA ASP A 178 -7.14 -6.64 3.53
C ASP A 178 -7.02 -6.61 5.06
N LEU A 179 -7.03 -7.79 5.68
CA LEU A 179 -6.92 -7.91 7.15
C LEU A 179 -5.48 -7.84 7.65
N SER A 180 -4.49 -8.19 6.82
CA SER A 180 -3.07 -8.14 7.19
C SER A 180 -2.55 -6.70 7.29
N GLY A 181 -3.27 -5.74 6.67
CA GLY A 181 -3.03 -4.31 6.78
C GLY A 181 -2.64 -3.69 5.45
N THR A 182 -1.43 -3.16 5.34
CA THR A 182 -0.99 -2.42 4.15
C THR A 182 -0.66 -3.36 3.00
N CYS A 183 -1.30 -3.16 1.86
CA CYS A 183 -0.99 -3.85 0.61
C CYS A 183 -0.23 -2.94 -0.37
N THR A 184 0.43 -3.55 -1.35
CA THR A 184 1.04 -2.85 -2.49
C THR A 184 0.18 -3.08 -3.72
N ILE A 185 -0.17 -2.00 -4.44
CA ILE A 185 -0.93 -2.07 -5.69
C ILE A 185 0.07 -2.08 -6.85
N GLU A 186 -0.07 -3.06 -7.74
CA GLU A 186 0.78 -3.25 -8.91
C GLU A 186 -0.07 -3.42 -10.17
N TYR A 187 0.58 -3.37 -11.32
CA TYR A 187 -0.04 -3.72 -12.59
C TYR A 187 0.93 -4.47 -13.49
N SER A 188 0.36 -5.22 -14.41
CA SER A 188 1.09 -5.86 -15.52
C SER A 188 0.56 -5.32 -16.86
N GLY A 189 1.46 -5.18 -17.83
CA GLY A 189 1.18 -4.56 -19.13
C GLY A 189 2.39 -3.74 -19.61
N ASP A 190 2.34 -3.26 -20.84
CA ASP A 190 3.36 -2.43 -21.49
C ASP A 190 2.99 -0.93 -21.49
N PHE A 191 2.26 -0.50 -20.46
CA PHE A 191 1.84 0.89 -20.29
C PHE A 191 3.04 1.84 -20.28
N ASP A 192 2.99 2.82 -21.19
CA ASP A 192 4.02 3.85 -21.37
C ASP A 192 3.33 5.23 -21.42
N PRO A 193 3.42 6.05 -20.36
CA PRO A 193 2.77 7.36 -20.32
C PRO A 193 3.39 8.37 -21.29
N ASP A 194 4.59 8.09 -21.82
CA ASP A 194 5.31 8.96 -22.76
C ASP A 194 4.97 8.66 -24.23
N LYS A 195 4.10 7.68 -24.49
CA LYS A 195 3.64 7.34 -25.84
C LYS A 195 2.13 7.38 -25.92
N ASP A 196 1.61 8.11 -26.88
CA ASP A 196 0.20 8.11 -27.22
C ASP A 196 -0.27 6.71 -27.65
N GLY A 197 -1.47 6.33 -27.22
CA GLY A 197 -1.99 4.98 -27.45
C GLY A 197 -3.05 4.54 -26.45
N VAL A 198 -3.65 3.39 -26.71
CA VAL A 198 -4.60 2.73 -25.80
C VAL A 198 -3.93 1.51 -25.20
N TYR A 199 -3.80 1.50 -23.87
CA TYR A 199 -3.13 0.47 -23.10
C TYR A 199 -4.13 -0.30 -22.25
N ASN A 200 -4.02 -1.62 -22.25
CA ASN A 200 -4.79 -2.48 -21.36
C ASN A 200 -3.84 -3.04 -20.30
N ILE A 201 -4.04 -2.64 -19.05
CA ILE A 201 -3.27 -3.15 -17.91
C ILE A 201 -4.11 -4.09 -17.06
N SER A 202 -3.46 -5.05 -16.41
CA SER A 202 -4.07 -5.88 -15.39
C SER A 202 -3.53 -5.49 -14.02
N VAL A 203 -4.38 -4.86 -13.23
CA VAL A 203 -4.12 -4.37 -11.87
C VAL A 203 -4.35 -5.48 -10.85
N TYR A 204 -3.50 -5.56 -9.83
CA TYR A 204 -3.62 -6.47 -8.70
C TYR A 204 -2.94 -5.88 -7.46
N ALA A 205 -3.21 -6.46 -6.29
CA ALA A 205 -2.52 -6.10 -5.06
C ALA A 205 -1.82 -7.31 -4.44
N SER A 206 -0.74 -7.04 -3.70
CA SER A 206 -0.02 -8.01 -2.88
C SER A 206 0.00 -7.56 -1.43
N ASP A 207 -0.25 -8.47 -0.50
CA ASP A 207 -0.07 -8.22 0.94
C ASP A 207 1.37 -8.52 1.42
N ALA A 208 1.60 -8.38 2.73
CA ALA A 208 2.91 -8.64 3.35
C ALA A 208 3.25 -10.14 3.46
N SER A 209 2.24 -11.02 3.38
CA SER A 209 2.35 -12.48 3.43
C SER A 209 2.64 -13.09 2.05
N GLY A 210 2.50 -12.29 0.99
CA GLY A 210 2.72 -12.67 -0.39
C GLY A 210 1.47 -13.21 -1.10
N ASN A 211 0.27 -13.05 -0.53
CA ASN A 211 -0.96 -13.39 -1.24
C ASN A 211 -1.28 -12.31 -2.28
N LEU A 212 -1.89 -12.72 -3.39
CA LEU A 212 -2.19 -11.85 -4.53
C LEU A 212 -3.69 -11.80 -4.78
N SER A 213 -4.21 -10.59 -4.97
CA SER A 213 -5.61 -10.39 -5.38
C SER A 213 -5.90 -11.01 -6.75
N GLU A 214 -7.18 -11.16 -7.07
CA GLU A 214 -7.59 -11.34 -8.46
C GLU A 214 -7.15 -10.14 -9.31
N LYS A 215 -6.75 -10.41 -10.56
CA LYS A 215 -6.38 -9.37 -11.53
C LYS A 215 -7.62 -8.73 -12.13
N LYS A 216 -7.70 -7.40 -12.12
CA LYS A 216 -8.76 -6.62 -12.77
C LYS A 216 -8.18 -5.77 -13.90
N ASN A 217 -8.88 -5.69 -15.02
CA ASN A 217 -8.41 -4.94 -16.18
C ASN A 217 -8.79 -3.46 -16.09
N MET A 218 -7.89 -2.60 -16.56
CA MET A 218 -8.10 -1.17 -16.71
C MET A 218 -7.54 -0.73 -18.07
N THR A 219 -8.28 0.11 -18.77
CA THR A 219 -7.89 0.71 -20.05
C THR A 219 -7.41 2.13 -19.80
N ILE A 220 -6.21 2.46 -20.29
CA ILE A 220 -5.64 3.80 -20.20
C ILE A 220 -5.39 4.31 -21.61
N THR A 221 -6.00 5.43 -21.97
CA THR A 221 -5.77 6.13 -23.22
C THR A 221 -4.84 7.32 -22.98
N VAL A 222 -3.66 7.29 -23.59
CA VAL A 222 -2.71 8.39 -23.57
C VAL A 222 -2.92 9.23 -24.83
N GLU A 223 -3.28 10.49 -24.65
CA GLU A 223 -3.55 11.43 -25.75
C GLU A 223 -2.44 12.49 -25.86
N ASP A 224 -2.05 12.83 -27.09
CA ASP A 224 -1.16 13.96 -27.33
C ASP A 224 -1.92 15.29 -27.15
N ARG A 225 -1.56 16.04 -26.11
CA ARG A 225 -2.11 17.36 -25.78
C ARG A 225 -1.06 18.47 -25.90
N SER A 226 0.03 18.23 -26.63
CA SER A 226 1.16 19.16 -26.74
C SER A 226 0.94 20.31 -27.73
N ASN A 227 0.01 20.15 -28.68
CA ASN A 227 -0.33 21.15 -29.68
C ASN A 227 -1.79 21.57 -29.59
N CYS A 228 -2.25 21.90 -28.38
CA CYS A 228 -3.59 22.40 -28.15
C CYS A 228 -3.66 23.93 -28.36
N ASP A 229 -4.81 24.43 -28.81
CA ASP A 229 -5.03 25.87 -29.03
C ASP A 229 -4.75 26.67 -27.76
N ILE A 230 -5.41 26.29 -26.65
CA ILE A 230 -5.28 26.94 -25.34
C ILE A 230 -5.14 25.88 -24.26
N ARG A 231 -4.00 25.89 -23.55
CA ARG A 231 -3.65 24.89 -22.53
C ARG A 231 -3.69 23.47 -23.11
N MET A 232 -4.59 22.61 -22.62
CA MET A 232 -4.81 21.25 -23.12
C MET A 232 -6.15 21.10 -23.88
N ALA A 233 -6.76 22.22 -24.28
CA ALA A 233 -8.04 22.26 -24.98
C ALA A 233 -7.89 22.81 -26.41
N ASN A 234 -8.67 22.24 -27.33
CA ASN A 234 -8.85 22.73 -28.68
C ASN A 234 -10.24 23.31 -28.88
N PHE A 235 -10.37 24.32 -29.74
CA PHE A 235 -11.68 24.76 -30.18
C PHE A 235 -12.44 23.60 -30.87
N GLY A 236 -13.73 23.51 -30.63
CA GLY A 236 -14.58 22.41 -31.08
C GLY A 236 -14.68 21.24 -30.11
N GLU A 237 -13.79 21.15 -29.10
CA GLU A 237 -13.87 20.08 -28.10
C GLU A 237 -15.05 20.25 -27.16
N SER A 238 -15.54 19.11 -26.65
CA SER A 238 -16.64 19.08 -25.71
C SER A 238 -16.23 19.47 -24.31
N ARG A 239 -17.23 19.80 -23.50
CA ARG A 239 -17.08 20.16 -22.09
C ARG A 239 -16.44 19.03 -21.27
N GLU A 240 -16.76 17.78 -21.58
CA GLU A 240 -16.19 16.58 -20.95
C GLU A 240 -14.69 16.47 -21.23
N ILE A 241 -14.26 16.78 -22.46
CA ILE A 241 -12.84 16.74 -22.84
C ILE A 241 -12.08 17.86 -22.13
N VAL A 242 -12.63 19.08 -22.08
CA VAL A 242 -12.00 20.20 -21.35
C VAL A 242 -11.87 19.87 -19.85
N LYS A 243 -12.93 19.36 -19.22
CA LYS A 243 -12.92 18.97 -17.80
C LYS A 243 -11.92 17.89 -17.47
N ARG A 244 -11.70 16.96 -18.39
CA ARG A 244 -10.76 15.84 -18.23
C ARG A 244 -9.32 16.32 -18.09
N TYR A 245 -8.93 17.39 -18.79
CA TYR A 245 -7.53 17.84 -18.86
C TYR A 245 -7.22 19.13 -18.10
N GLU A 246 -8.21 19.97 -17.79
CA GLU A 246 -7.96 21.18 -17.01
C GLU A 246 -7.73 20.83 -15.53
N THR A 247 -6.54 21.17 -15.03
CA THR A 247 -6.09 20.85 -13.68
C THR A 247 -6.41 21.95 -12.65
N SER A 248 -6.85 23.13 -13.11
CA SER A 248 -7.26 24.23 -12.25
C SER A 248 -8.52 23.87 -11.44
N LYS A 249 -8.79 24.64 -10.39
CA LYS A 249 -9.95 24.38 -9.53
C LYS A 249 -11.24 24.81 -10.23
N LEU A 250 -12.12 23.85 -10.55
CA LEU A 250 -13.45 24.14 -11.09
C LEU A 250 -14.30 24.94 -10.08
N VAL A 251 -14.96 25.98 -10.57
CA VAL A 251 -15.81 26.91 -9.80
C VAL A 251 -17.25 26.89 -10.32
N ILE A 252 -17.42 26.94 -11.64
CA ILE A 252 -18.75 26.91 -12.29
C ILE A 252 -18.75 25.82 -13.36
N ASP A 253 -19.83 25.04 -13.36
CA ASP A 253 -20.12 23.97 -14.31
C ASP A 253 -21.54 24.19 -14.86
N GLN A 254 -21.66 24.82 -16.04
CA GLN A 254 -22.92 25.14 -16.73
C GLN A 254 -22.86 24.70 -18.20
N GLU A 255 -24.01 24.40 -18.81
CA GLU A 255 -24.07 23.86 -20.18
C GLU A 255 -23.27 24.68 -21.20
N ASP A 256 -23.33 26.01 -21.11
CA ASP A 256 -22.67 26.96 -21.99
C ASP A 256 -21.29 27.42 -21.51
N MET A 257 -20.89 27.07 -20.27
CA MET A 257 -19.60 27.51 -19.73
C MET A 257 -19.00 26.64 -18.61
N LEU A 258 -17.68 26.57 -18.60
CA LEU A 258 -16.89 26.12 -17.45
C LEU A 258 -16.05 27.29 -16.92
N VAL A 259 -16.01 27.46 -15.60
CA VAL A 259 -15.13 28.45 -14.96
C VAL A 259 -14.21 27.77 -13.98
N TYR A 260 -12.93 28.05 -14.09
CA TYR A 260 -11.90 27.59 -13.20
C TYR A 260 -11.19 28.77 -12.57
N HIS A 261 -10.77 28.62 -11.32
CA HIS A 261 -9.89 29.60 -10.69
C HIS A 261 -8.43 29.26 -11.02
N THR A 262 -7.68 30.23 -11.55
CA THR A 262 -6.29 30.06 -11.96
C THR A 262 -5.45 31.30 -11.66
N ARG A 263 -4.18 31.25 -12.05
CA ARG A 263 -3.31 32.43 -12.09
C ARG A 263 -2.74 32.62 -13.48
N PHE A 264 -2.74 33.86 -13.94
CA PHE A 264 -2.09 34.28 -15.18
C PHE A 264 -1.02 35.31 -14.84
N ASN A 265 0.26 34.98 -15.04
CA ASN A 265 1.39 35.88 -14.75
C ASN A 265 1.32 36.50 -13.34
N ASP A 266 1.10 35.66 -12.31
CA ASP A 266 0.89 36.02 -10.90
C ASP A 266 -0.36 36.86 -10.59
N VAL A 267 -1.26 37.05 -11.56
CA VAL A 267 -2.56 37.69 -11.36
C VAL A 267 -3.61 36.61 -11.18
N GLU A 268 -4.43 36.71 -10.14
CA GLU A 268 -5.58 35.83 -9.97
C GLU A 268 -6.59 36.07 -11.09
N ALA A 269 -7.03 34.98 -11.71
CA ALA A 269 -7.92 35.04 -12.86
C ALA A 269 -8.92 33.92 -12.82
N ASP A 270 -10.12 34.21 -13.32
CA ASP A 270 -11.06 33.18 -13.70
C ASP A 270 -10.79 32.78 -15.15
N LEU A 271 -10.48 31.50 -15.36
CA LEU A 271 -10.34 30.89 -16.66
C LEU A 271 -11.70 30.35 -17.10
N VAL A 272 -12.26 30.95 -18.12
CA VAL A 272 -13.59 30.63 -18.63
C VAL A 272 -13.47 29.94 -19.98
N PHE A 273 -14.16 28.81 -20.13
CA PHE A 273 -14.34 28.11 -21.39
C PHE A 273 -15.80 28.26 -21.79
N TRP A 274 -16.09 28.80 -22.98
CA TRP A 274 -17.45 28.99 -23.48
C TRP A 274 -17.78 28.00 -24.59
N PHE A 275 -18.94 27.37 -24.48
CA PHE A 275 -19.44 26.33 -25.37
C PHE A 275 -20.72 26.82 -26.07
N ASN A 276 -20.90 26.43 -27.33
CA ASN A 276 -22.13 26.72 -28.06
C ASN A 276 -23.20 25.64 -27.81
N SER A 277 -24.39 25.80 -28.39
CA SER A 277 -25.48 24.83 -28.28
C SER A 277 -25.18 23.43 -28.85
N GLN A 278 -24.09 23.27 -29.61
CA GLN A 278 -23.59 21.98 -30.11
C GLN A 278 -22.50 21.39 -29.20
N GLU A 279 -22.33 21.93 -27.99
CA GLU A 279 -21.31 21.57 -27.00
C GLU A 279 -19.87 21.79 -27.49
N GLN A 280 -19.65 22.67 -28.47
CA GLN A 280 -18.33 22.94 -29.03
C GLN A 280 -17.69 24.15 -28.34
N LEU A 281 -16.47 23.98 -27.85
CA LEU A 281 -15.66 25.08 -27.33
C LEU A 281 -15.42 26.12 -28.43
N TYR A 282 -15.85 27.36 -28.23
CA TYR A 282 -15.66 28.43 -29.22
C TYR A 282 -14.82 29.60 -28.71
N ALA A 283 -14.71 29.78 -27.39
CA ALA A 283 -13.89 30.82 -26.80
C ALA A 283 -13.30 30.39 -25.45
N VAL A 284 -12.13 30.93 -25.13
CA VAL A 284 -11.47 30.77 -23.83
C VAL A 284 -11.01 32.12 -23.33
N GLY A 285 -11.31 32.47 -22.09
CA GLY A 285 -11.03 33.79 -21.53
C GLY A 285 -10.29 33.70 -20.20
N TYR A 286 -9.30 34.56 -20.02
CA TYR A 286 -8.73 34.88 -18.72
C TYR A 286 -9.37 36.18 -18.26
N LEU A 287 -10.26 36.10 -17.27
CA LEU A 287 -10.88 37.25 -16.64
C LEU A 287 -10.10 37.58 -15.37
N MET A 288 -9.23 38.58 -15.45
CA MET A 288 -8.37 38.98 -14.34
C MET A 288 -9.15 39.95 -13.47
N GLY A 289 -9.64 39.45 -12.33
CA GLY A 289 -10.55 40.15 -11.44
C GLY A 289 -9.89 41.30 -10.65
N GLU A 290 -10.74 42.11 -10.00
CA GLU A 290 -10.45 43.34 -9.22
C GLU A 290 -9.56 43.14 -7.96
N ALA A 291 -8.86 42.00 -7.83
CA ALA A 291 -8.19 41.61 -6.61
C ALA A 291 -6.92 42.42 -6.34
N SER A 292 -7.06 43.49 -5.56
CA SER A 292 -6.00 44.11 -4.72
C SER A 292 -4.78 44.73 -5.42
N LEU A 293 -4.71 44.70 -6.75
CA LEU A 293 -3.65 45.37 -7.51
C LEU A 293 -3.81 46.89 -7.34
N ASN A 294 -2.69 47.57 -7.09
CA ASN A 294 -2.69 49.04 -7.19
C ASN A 294 -2.84 49.47 -8.66
N GLU A 295 -3.23 50.73 -8.86
CA GLU A 295 -3.60 51.27 -10.18
C GLU A 295 -2.49 51.09 -11.23
N ASP A 296 -1.23 51.25 -10.84
CA ASP A 296 -0.06 51.13 -11.74
C ASP A 296 0.26 49.66 -12.10
N MET A 297 -0.09 48.69 -11.25
CA MET A 297 0.16 47.27 -11.50
C MET A 297 -0.67 46.72 -12.68
N PHE A 298 -1.89 47.22 -12.90
CA PHE A 298 -2.71 46.75 -14.03
C PHE A 298 -2.05 47.01 -15.38
N ILE A 299 -1.45 48.19 -15.56
CA ILE A 299 -0.78 48.56 -16.80
C ILE A 299 0.47 47.70 -17.00
N SER A 300 1.30 47.55 -15.96
CA SER A 300 2.50 46.70 -16.04
C SER A 300 2.15 45.23 -16.33
N LYS A 301 1.07 44.71 -15.75
CA LYS A 301 0.61 43.34 -16.01
C LYS A 301 0.04 43.18 -17.42
N TYR A 302 -0.67 44.18 -17.92
CA TYR A 302 -1.12 44.22 -19.31
C TYR A 302 0.07 44.25 -20.28
N ASP A 303 1.07 45.10 -20.04
CA ASP A 303 2.30 45.17 -20.85
C ASP A 303 3.01 43.82 -20.89
N SER A 304 3.10 43.15 -19.73
CA SER A 304 3.70 41.83 -19.62
C SER A 304 2.92 40.77 -20.39
N LEU A 305 1.58 40.79 -20.32
CA LEU A 305 0.71 39.91 -21.11
C LEU A 305 0.93 40.15 -22.61
N THR A 306 0.89 41.41 -23.05
CA THR A 306 1.05 41.74 -24.48
C THR A 306 2.43 41.35 -24.98
N ALA A 307 3.48 41.52 -24.18
CA ALA A 307 4.83 41.08 -24.56
C ALA A 307 4.92 39.56 -24.77
N LEU A 308 4.26 38.76 -23.91
CA LEU A 308 4.18 37.31 -24.07
C LEU A 308 3.39 36.90 -25.33
N LEU A 309 2.30 37.61 -25.62
CA LEU A 309 1.52 37.39 -26.85
C LEU A 309 2.34 37.80 -28.08
N GLU A 310 3.08 38.89 -28.02
CA GLU A 310 3.96 39.35 -29.11
C GLU A 310 5.10 38.39 -29.38
N GLU A 311 5.72 37.82 -28.33
CA GLU A 311 6.75 36.79 -28.46
C GLU A 311 6.20 35.54 -29.15
N LYS A 312 4.97 35.13 -28.80
CA LYS A 312 4.35 33.90 -29.33
C LYS A 312 3.74 34.07 -30.73
N TYR A 313 3.08 35.21 -31.00
CA TYR A 313 2.23 35.41 -32.17
C TYR A 313 2.66 36.58 -33.07
N GLY A 314 3.68 37.35 -32.68
CA GLY A 314 4.10 38.57 -33.38
C GLY A 314 3.31 39.80 -32.94
N ALA A 315 3.58 40.96 -33.55
CA ALA A 315 2.91 42.22 -33.20
C ALA A 315 1.38 42.15 -33.43
N PRO A 316 0.56 42.84 -32.60
CA PRO A 316 -0.88 42.88 -32.81
C PRO A 316 -1.25 43.55 -34.14
N ASP A 317 -2.29 43.05 -34.79
CA ASP A 317 -2.85 43.62 -36.02
C ASP A 317 -3.56 44.95 -35.75
N ASN A 318 -4.14 45.09 -34.55
CA ASN A 318 -4.83 46.29 -34.11
C ASN A 318 -4.41 46.65 -32.68
N HIS A 319 -3.96 47.89 -32.50
CA HIS A 319 -3.59 48.46 -31.21
C HIS A 319 -4.37 49.75 -30.99
N LYS A 320 -5.13 49.82 -29.90
CA LYS A 320 -5.89 51.00 -29.50
C LYS A 320 -5.57 51.37 -28.07
N LYS A 321 -5.03 52.58 -27.89
CA LYS A 321 -4.78 53.20 -26.58
C LYS A 321 -5.49 54.54 -26.50
N ILE A 322 -6.29 54.72 -25.45
CA ILE A 322 -6.98 55.95 -25.10
C ILE A 322 -6.42 56.42 -23.76
N ASN A 323 -6.00 57.68 -23.68
CA ASN A 323 -5.73 58.37 -22.41
C ASN A 323 -6.20 59.82 -22.53
N ASN A 324 -7.39 60.10 -21.99
CA ASN A 324 -8.03 61.41 -22.07
C ASN A 324 -7.62 62.35 -20.92
N SER A 325 -6.66 61.96 -20.08
CA SER A 325 -6.12 62.81 -19.03
C SER A 325 -4.76 63.40 -19.42
N THR A 326 -4.61 64.70 -19.25
CA THR A 326 -3.33 65.41 -19.42
C THR A 326 -2.61 65.65 -18.09
N LEU A 327 -3.25 65.30 -16.96
CA LEU A 327 -2.79 65.63 -15.61
C LEU A 327 -2.48 64.39 -14.76
N LEU A 328 -2.99 63.23 -15.14
CA LEU A 328 -2.86 61.98 -14.38
C LEU A 328 -1.80 61.08 -15.02
N ASN A 329 -1.12 60.29 -14.20
CA ASN A 329 -0.37 59.14 -14.72
C ASN A 329 -1.35 58.09 -15.29
N GLU A 330 -0.84 57.10 -16.00
CA GLU A 330 -1.70 56.13 -16.70
C GLU A 330 -2.51 55.27 -15.72
N GLY A 331 -1.95 54.86 -14.58
CA GLY A 331 -2.67 54.08 -13.57
C GLY A 331 -3.86 54.83 -12.99
N SER A 332 -3.67 56.07 -12.56
CA SER A 332 -4.76 56.92 -12.05
C SER A 332 -5.73 57.35 -13.14
N ALA A 333 -5.27 57.50 -14.38
CA ALA A 333 -6.16 57.71 -15.52
C ALA A 333 -7.05 56.48 -15.77
N LEU A 334 -6.50 55.26 -15.65
CA LEU A 334 -7.24 53.99 -15.76
C LEU A 334 -8.27 53.89 -14.65
N TRP A 335 -7.85 54.11 -13.41
CA TRP A 335 -8.72 54.01 -12.24
C TRP A 335 -9.94 54.94 -12.29
N LEU A 336 -9.76 56.13 -12.89
CA LEU A 336 -10.79 57.15 -13.03
C LEU A 336 -11.54 57.10 -14.38
N GLY A 337 -11.32 56.07 -15.22
CA GLY A 337 -12.04 55.89 -16.48
C GLY A 337 -11.59 56.77 -17.64
N TYR A 338 -10.41 57.41 -17.53
CA TYR A 338 -9.81 58.20 -18.62
C TYR A 338 -8.87 57.39 -19.51
N TYR A 339 -8.49 56.19 -19.10
CA TYR A 339 -7.59 55.31 -19.86
C TYR A 339 -8.28 54.01 -20.27
N ALA A 340 -8.03 53.58 -21.50
CA ALA A 340 -8.39 52.26 -22.00
C ALA A 340 -7.34 51.76 -23.00
N ARG A 341 -7.11 50.45 -23.03
CA ARG A 341 -6.23 49.81 -23.99
C ARG A 341 -6.84 48.51 -24.50
N GLN A 342 -6.66 48.26 -25.79
CA GLN A 342 -7.08 47.04 -26.46
C GLN A 342 -6.03 46.68 -27.51
N ASP A 343 -5.66 45.40 -27.55
CA ASP A 343 -4.76 44.82 -28.54
C ASP A 343 -5.45 43.59 -29.15
N GLU A 344 -5.36 43.43 -30.48
CA GLU A 344 -5.97 42.31 -31.20
C GLU A 344 -4.99 41.63 -32.15
N TRP A 345 -5.03 40.30 -32.15
CA TRP A 345 -4.34 39.42 -33.10
C TRP A 345 -5.37 38.63 -33.89
N ASN A 346 -5.27 38.66 -35.22
CA ASN A 346 -6.10 37.90 -36.14
C ASN A 346 -5.25 36.79 -36.75
N LEU A 347 -5.29 35.62 -36.12
CA LEU A 347 -4.54 34.44 -36.56
C LEU A 347 -5.39 33.62 -37.53
N GLU A 348 -4.78 32.60 -38.14
CA GLU A 348 -5.45 31.77 -39.16
C GLU A 348 -6.72 31.09 -38.62
N HIS A 349 -6.64 30.43 -37.47
CA HIS A 349 -7.72 29.61 -36.91
C HIS A 349 -8.39 30.21 -35.65
N MET A 350 -7.85 31.32 -35.11
CA MET A 350 -8.40 32.01 -33.95
C MET A 350 -8.08 33.50 -33.98
N SER A 351 -8.74 34.25 -33.10
CA SER A 351 -8.42 35.63 -32.77
C SER A 351 -8.13 35.76 -31.28
N ILE A 352 -7.29 36.73 -30.93
CA ILE A 352 -6.97 37.06 -29.54
C ILE A 352 -7.30 38.53 -29.36
N ARG A 353 -8.08 38.85 -28.33
CA ARG A 353 -8.34 40.22 -27.90
C ARG A 353 -7.95 40.35 -26.44
N THR A 354 -7.17 41.37 -26.13
CA THR A 354 -6.94 41.80 -24.75
C THR A 354 -7.65 43.12 -24.51
N PHE A 355 -8.19 43.29 -23.31
CA PHE A 355 -8.90 44.51 -22.96
C PHE A 355 -8.49 44.99 -21.56
N LEU A 356 -8.23 46.29 -21.44
CA LEU A 356 -8.00 46.97 -20.17
C LEU A 356 -8.74 48.30 -20.15
N MET A 357 -9.74 48.44 -19.28
CA MET A 357 -10.39 49.72 -18.99
C MET A 357 -10.96 49.76 -17.59
N SER A 358 -11.35 50.94 -17.15
CA SER A 358 -12.32 51.06 -16.06
C SER A 358 -13.75 50.93 -16.60
N THR A 359 -14.54 50.03 -16.02
CA THR A 359 -15.96 49.83 -16.35
C THR A 359 -16.87 50.78 -15.58
N GLU A 360 -16.47 51.07 -14.34
CA GLU A 360 -17.00 52.11 -13.46
C GLU A 360 -15.82 52.73 -12.70
N ALA A 361 -15.98 53.92 -12.12
CA ALA A 361 -14.94 54.49 -11.26
C ALA A 361 -14.57 53.47 -10.16
N ASN A 362 -13.28 53.17 -10.03
CA ASN A 362 -12.72 52.17 -9.11
C ASN A 362 -12.97 50.68 -9.48
N LYS A 363 -13.41 50.37 -10.70
CA LYS A 363 -13.54 49.00 -11.20
C LYS A 363 -12.82 48.84 -12.53
N VAL A 364 -11.83 47.95 -12.56
CA VAL A 364 -11.00 47.69 -13.75
C VAL A 364 -11.41 46.35 -14.35
N LEU A 365 -11.78 46.37 -15.63
CA LEU A 365 -11.86 45.18 -16.46
C LEU A 365 -10.49 44.93 -17.08
N PHE A 366 -9.92 43.77 -16.79
CA PHE A 366 -8.73 43.27 -17.43
C PHE A 366 -8.99 41.85 -17.93
N ASP A 367 -9.00 41.65 -19.24
CA ASP A 367 -9.21 40.33 -19.82
C ASP A 367 -8.30 40.02 -21.02
N CYS A 368 -8.20 38.74 -21.31
CA CYS A 368 -7.60 38.18 -22.51
C CYS A 368 -8.50 37.07 -23.02
N ILE A 369 -9.09 37.25 -24.20
CA ILE A 369 -10.06 36.33 -24.78
C ILE A 369 -9.49 35.78 -26.09
N TYR A 370 -9.45 34.47 -26.19
CA TYR A 370 -9.16 33.69 -27.39
C TYR A 370 -10.50 33.24 -27.97
N SER A 371 -10.72 33.44 -29.27
CA SER A 371 -11.97 33.08 -29.94
C SER A 371 -11.68 32.32 -31.23
N SER A 372 -12.37 31.21 -31.46
CA SER A 372 -12.25 30.43 -32.69
C SER A 372 -12.78 31.22 -33.90
N ASN A 373 -12.11 31.04 -35.05
CA ASN A 373 -12.60 31.53 -36.33
C ASN A 373 -13.57 30.54 -37.01
N ILE A 374 -13.74 29.34 -36.44
CA ILE A 374 -14.54 28.24 -37.02
C ILE A 374 -15.79 27.99 -36.19
N PHE A 375 -15.64 27.93 -34.87
CA PHE A 375 -16.72 27.72 -33.92
C PHE A 375 -17.14 29.05 -33.34
N HIS A 376 -18.44 29.25 -33.16
CA HIS A 376 -18.97 30.53 -32.72
C HIS A 376 -20.03 30.33 -31.63
N ALA A 377 -20.22 31.37 -30.83
CA ALA A 377 -21.41 31.49 -30.00
C ALA A 377 -22.64 31.35 -30.88
N ASP A 378 -23.71 30.78 -30.33
CA ASP A 378 -24.98 30.82 -31.02
C ASP A 378 -25.34 32.28 -31.30
N GLU A 379 -25.75 32.58 -32.53
CA GLU A 379 -26.40 33.85 -32.81
C GLU A 379 -27.62 33.90 -31.88
N LYS A 380 -27.52 34.64 -30.77
CA LYS A 380 -28.71 35.13 -30.08
C LYS A 380 -29.55 35.70 -31.20
N MET A 381 -30.76 35.16 -31.41
CA MET A 381 -31.75 35.74 -32.29
C MET A 381 -31.76 37.23 -32.02
N SER A 382 -31.12 38.00 -32.89
CA SER A 382 -31.20 39.45 -32.84
C SER A 382 -32.65 39.77 -33.15
N THR A 383 -33.27 40.58 -32.28
CA THR A 383 -34.58 41.27 -32.34
C THR A 383 -35.33 40.95 -31.04
N ASP A 384 -35.61 41.85 -30.11
CA ASP A 384 -35.78 43.30 -30.17
C ASP A 384 -35.53 43.90 -28.78
N TYR A 385 -34.85 45.06 -28.72
CA TYR A 385 -35.09 46.10 -27.72
C TYR A 385 -34.80 47.47 -28.32
#